data_AF-A0A1Y5GKK2-F1
#
_entry.id   AF-A0A1Y5GKK2-F1
#
_cell.length_a   1.000
_cell.length_b   1.000
_cell.length_c   1.000
_cell.angle_alpha   90.00
_cell.angle_beta   90.00
_cell.angle_gamma   90.00
#
_symmetry.space_group_name_H-M   'P 1'
#
loop_
_entity.id
_entity.type
_entity.pdbx_description
1 polymer ?
#
loop_
_entity_poly.entity_id
_entity_poly.type
_entity_poly.pdbx_seq_one_letter_code
_entity_poly.pdbx_strand_id
1 'polypeptide(L)'
;MLGLRDQYEQLWASLISILVEQGVIRNDLNEDLLRIIGLGALNWVSTWYKEDGTHTLEEIGDFIWSFLMAGLVTSPATKKAPAKKKVAATKKAPVKKKVAATKKTPVKKKSTTKKKSV
;
A
#
# COMPACT_ATOMS: atom_id res chain seq x y z
N MET A 1 21.88 13.44 20.39
CA MET A 1 21.82 11.97 20.26
C MET A 1 20.83 11.47 19.19
N LEU A 2 19.76 12.19 18.84
CA LEU A 2 18.80 11.72 17.81
C LEU A 2 19.39 11.68 16.39
N GLY A 3 20.23 12.65 16.02
CA GLY A 3 20.77 12.73 14.67
C GLY A 3 21.59 11.52 14.20
N LEU A 4 22.28 10.81 15.10
CA LEU A 4 23.06 9.63 14.71
C LEU A 4 22.15 8.42 14.42
N ARG A 5 21.09 8.25 15.20
CA ARG A 5 20.06 7.24 14.92
C ARG A 5 19.37 7.53 13.60
N ASP A 6 18.98 8.78 13.37
CA ASP A 6 18.27 9.18 12.16
C ASP A 6 19.15 8.99 10.91
N GLN A 7 20.45 9.33 11.00
CA GLN A 7 21.43 9.08 9.94
C GLN A 7 21.59 7.58 9.65
N TYR A 8 21.64 6.75 10.70
CA TYR A 8 21.73 5.30 10.54
C TYR A 8 20.46 4.75 9.86
N GLU A 9 19.27 5.16 10.31
CA GLU A 9 18.01 4.73 9.69
C GLU A 9 17.90 5.18 8.23
N GLN A 10 18.38 6.38 7.89
CA GLN A 10 18.43 6.89 6.52
C GLN A 10 19.39 6.07 5.64
N LEU A 11 20.56 5.69 6.16
CA LEU A 11 21.49 4.82 5.45
C LEU A 11 20.83 3.48 5.10
N TRP A 12 20.15 2.87 6.07
CA TRP A 12 19.42 1.61 5.86
C TRP A 12 18.28 1.75 4.87
N ALA A 13 17.51 2.83 4.94
CA ALA A 13 16.45 3.11 3.97
C ALA A 13 17.01 3.23 2.55
N SER A 14 18.12 3.97 2.39
CA SER A 14 18.79 4.13 1.09
C SER A 14 19.29 2.80 0.53
N LEU A 15 19.91 1.96 1.37
CA LEU A 15 20.40 0.65 0.94
C LEU A 15 19.26 -0.25 0.43
N ILE A 16 18.16 -0.31 1.17
CA ILE A 16 16.98 -1.12 0.78
C ILE A 16 16.41 -0.61 -0.55
N SER A 17 16.29 0.71 -0.70
CA SER A 17 15.77 1.32 -1.93
C SER A 17 16.62 0.98 -3.15
N ILE A 18 17.96 1.08 -3.03
CA ILE A 18 18.90 0.68 -4.10
C ILE A 18 18.72 -0.80 -4.48
N LEU A 19 18.55 -1.69 -3.50
CA LEU A 19 18.38 -3.13 -3.76
C LEU A 19 17.04 -3.46 -4.42
N VAL A 20 15.99 -2.69 -4.14
CA VAL A 20 14.70 -2.79 -4.84
C VAL A 20 14.81 -2.26 -6.26
N GLU A 21 15.45 -1.10 -6.46
CA GLU A 21 15.69 -0.51 -7.79
C GLU A 21 16.51 -1.45 -8.69
N GLN A 22 17.50 -2.15 -8.13
CA GLN A 22 18.30 -3.17 -8.83
C GLN A 22 17.54 -4.47 -9.08
N GLY A 23 16.32 -4.62 -8.56
CA GLY A 23 15.50 -5.83 -8.70
C GLY A 23 16.01 -7.04 -7.92
N VAL A 24 16.94 -6.83 -6.97
CA VAL A 24 17.46 -7.89 -6.09
C VAL A 24 16.40 -8.26 -5.06
N ILE A 25 15.80 -7.25 -4.43
CA ILE A 25 14.65 -7.40 -3.53
C ILE A 25 13.37 -7.34 -4.35
N ARG A 26 12.40 -8.20 -4.01
CA ARG A 26 11.08 -8.19 -4.67
C ARG A 26 10.38 -6.84 -4.47
N ASN A 27 9.82 -6.31 -5.56
CA ASN A 27 9.15 -5.01 -5.59
C ASN A 27 7.72 -5.01 -5.02
N ASP A 28 7.21 -6.16 -4.57
CA ASP A 28 5.90 -6.29 -3.89
C ASP A 28 5.98 -6.03 -2.38
N LEU A 29 7.18 -5.78 -1.85
CA LEU A 29 7.42 -5.56 -0.43
C LEU A 29 7.42 -4.07 -0.08
N ASN A 30 7.00 -3.74 1.14
CA ASN A 30 7.08 -2.40 1.69
C ASN A 30 8.47 -2.16 2.31
N GLU A 31 9.24 -1.24 1.74
CA GLU A 31 10.61 -0.91 2.14
C GLU A 31 10.73 -0.45 3.60
N ASP A 32 9.78 0.36 4.08
CA ASP A 32 9.77 0.85 5.47
C ASP A 32 9.53 -0.28 6.46
N LEU A 33 8.58 -1.18 6.17
CA LEU A 33 8.33 -2.35 7.02
C LEU A 33 9.53 -3.29 7.02
N LEU A 34 10.17 -3.47 5.85
CA LEU A 34 11.37 -4.28 5.72
C LEU A 34 12.52 -3.71 6.57
N ARG A 35 12.71 -2.39 6.55
CA ARG A 35 13.70 -1.70 7.39
C ARG A 35 13.42 -1.94 8.88
N ILE A 36 12.17 -1.72 9.32
CA ILE A 36 11.80 -1.81 10.73
C ILE A 36 11.97 -3.25 11.25
N ILE A 37 11.47 -4.25 10.51
CA ILE A 37 11.56 -5.66 10.91
C ILE A 37 13.01 -6.14 10.86
N GLY A 38 13.76 -5.79 9.81
CA GLY A 38 15.17 -6.17 9.65
C GLY A 38 16.05 -5.60 10.76
N LEU A 39 15.97 -4.29 11.01
CA LEU A 39 16.70 -3.64 12.10
C LEU A 39 16.26 -4.16 13.47
N GLY A 40 14.95 -4.37 13.67
CA GLY A 40 14.42 -4.93 14.90
C GLY A 40 14.99 -6.32 15.20
N ALA A 41 14.98 -7.21 14.21
CA ALA A 41 15.52 -8.56 14.37
C ALA A 41 17.02 -8.55 14.71
N LEU A 42 17.82 -7.77 13.98
CA LEU A 42 19.26 -7.66 14.22
C LEU A 42 19.58 -7.09 15.60
N ASN A 43 18.90 -6.01 15.99
CA ASN A 43 19.11 -5.40 17.29
C ASN A 43 18.69 -6.34 18.43
N TRP A 44 17.65 -7.14 18.22
CA TRP A 44 17.15 -8.08 19.23
C TRP A 44 18.12 -9.22 19.52
N VAL A 45 18.99 -9.61 18.59
CA VAL A 45 20.00 -10.67 18.80
C VAL A 45 20.81 -10.44 20.08
N SER A 46 21.19 -9.18 20.33
CA SER A 46 21.97 -8.79 21.52
C SER A 46 21.29 -9.10 22.86
N THR A 47 19.97 -9.27 22.88
CA THR A 47 19.20 -9.47 24.12
C THR A 47 19.19 -10.91 24.61
N TRP A 48 19.41 -11.88 23.72
CA TRP A 48 19.33 -13.31 24.03
C TRP A 48 20.58 -14.10 23.62
N TYR A 49 21.45 -13.54 22.79
CA TYR A 49 22.73 -14.14 22.45
C TYR A 49 23.60 -14.33 23.70
N LYS A 50 24.27 -15.49 23.77
CA LYS A 50 25.22 -15.84 24.82
C LYS A 50 26.43 -16.52 24.19
N GLU A 51 27.63 -16.08 24.56
CA GLU A 51 28.90 -16.61 24.03
C GLU A 51 29.12 -18.08 24.45
N ASP A 52 28.65 -18.46 25.63
CA ASP A 52 28.62 -19.84 26.14
C ASP A 52 27.32 -20.59 25.79
N GLY A 53 26.56 -20.05 24.84
CA GLY A 53 25.29 -20.60 24.39
C GLY A 53 25.43 -21.80 23.44
N THR A 54 24.29 -22.30 22.97
CA THR A 54 24.23 -23.43 22.02
C THR A 54 24.53 -23.05 20.58
N HIS A 55 24.54 -21.75 20.26
CA HIS A 55 24.72 -21.25 18.89
C HIS A 55 25.81 -20.19 18.85
N THR A 56 26.69 -20.30 17.87
CA THR A 56 27.71 -19.27 17.62
C THR A 56 27.09 -18.08 16.89
N LEU A 57 27.79 -16.94 16.89
CA LEU A 57 27.35 -15.75 16.18
C LEU A 57 27.26 -15.98 14.67
N GLU A 58 28.17 -16.79 14.13
CA GLU A 58 28.21 -17.21 12.73
C GLU A 58 26.96 -18.03 12.37
N GLU A 59 26.61 -19.03 13.19
CA GLU A 59 25.41 -19.84 12.96
C GLU A 59 24.13 -18.99 12.95
N ILE A 60 24.03 -18.02 13.86
CA ILE A 60 22.91 -17.08 13.91
C ILE A 60 22.90 -16.18 12.66
N GLY A 61 24.06 -15.67 12.26
CA GLY A 61 24.22 -14.85 11.05
C GLY A 61 23.79 -15.59 9.79
N ASP A 62 24.26 -16.82 9.61
CA ASP A 62 23.94 -17.68 8.47
C ASP A 62 22.46 -18.03 8.43
N PHE A 63 21.85 -18.28 9.58
CA PHE A 63 20.41 -18.52 9.69
C PHE A 63 19.60 -17.29 9.27
N ILE A 64 19.90 -16.11 9.82
CA ILE A 64 19.20 -14.87 9.49
C ILE A 64 19.38 -14.54 8.01
N TRP A 65 20.60 -14.69 7.47
CA TRP A 65 20.88 -14.49 6.05
C TRP A 65 20.05 -15.41 5.17
N SER A 66 20.06 -16.71 5.44
CA SER A 66 19.32 -17.70 4.65
C SER A 66 17.81 -17.44 4.69
N PHE A 67 17.28 -17.11 5.87
CA PHE A 67 15.87 -16.76 6.07
C PHE A 67 15.47 -15.51 5.29
N LEU A 68 16.28 -14.44 5.37
CA LEU A 68 16.04 -13.20 4.64
C LEU A 68 16.16 -13.41 3.13
N MET A 69 17.19 -14.11 2.65
CA MET A 69 17.37 -14.35 1.21
C MET A 69 16.23 -15.16 0.61
N ALA A 70 15.74 -16.18 1.32
CA ALA A 70 14.59 -16.96 0.88
C ALA A 70 13.30 -16.11 0.77
N GLY A 71 13.12 -15.11 1.63
CA GLY A 71 11.96 -14.23 1.65
C GLY A 71 12.08 -13.00 0.74
N LEU A 72 13.28 -12.46 0.55
CA LEU A 72 13.50 -11.17 -0.09
C LEU A 72 13.94 -11.26 -1.54
N VAL A 73 14.71 -12.30 -1.89
CA VAL A 73 15.28 -12.40 -3.22
C VAL A 73 14.22 -12.92 -4.18
N THR A 74 14.11 -12.25 -5.34
CA THR A 74 13.27 -12.75 -6.42
C THR A 74 13.85 -14.08 -6.89
N SER A 75 13.09 -15.17 -6.71
CA SER A 75 13.42 -16.40 -7.43
C SER A 75 13.18 -16.12 -8.92
N PRO A 76 14.09 -16.52 -9.83
CA PRO A 76 13.89 -16.32 -11.27
C PRO A 76 12.64 -17.02 -11.83
N ALA A 77 11.90 -17.77 -11.02
CA ALA A 77 10.63 -18.38 -11.37
C ALA A 77 9.50 -17.92 -10.44
N THR A 78 8.93 -16.74 -10.69
CA THR A 78 7.47 -16.54 -10.79
C THR A 78 7.15 -15.09 -11.12
N LYS A 79 7.07 -14.79 -12.42
CA LYS A 79 6.22 -13.70 -12.90
C LYS A 79 4.77 -14.05 -12.53
N LYS A 80 4.34 -13.75 -11.31
CA LYS A 80 2.92 -13.71 -11.00
C LYS A 80 2.39 -12.43 -11.64
N ALA A 81 1.82 -12.59 -12.83
CA ALA A 81 1.14 -11.53 -13.55
C ALA A 81 0.23 -10.75 -12.60
N PRO A 82 0.16 -9.41 -12.70
CA PRO A 82 -0.70 -8.61 -11.84
C PRO A 82 -2.12 -9.14 -11.97
N ALA A 83 -2.75 -9.42 -10.83
CA ALA A 83 -4.16 -9.76 -10.78
C ALA A 83 -4.92 -8.64 -11.51
N LYS A 84 -5.38 -8.94 -12.73
CA LYS A 84 -6.25 -8.07 -13.50
C LYS A 84 -7.47 -7.82 -12.63
N LYS A 85 -7.53 -6.64 -11.99
CA LYS A 85 -8.77 -6.12 -11.40
C LYS A 85 -9.72 -5.99 -12.58
N LYS A 86 -10.60 -6.98 -12.74
CA LYS A 86 -11.62 -7.02 -13.78
C LYS A 86 -12.46 -5.76 -13.64
N VAL A 87 -12.23 -4.81 -14.54
CA VAL A 87 -13.08 -3.64 -14.71
C VAL A 87 -14.47 -4.17 -15.08
N ALA A 88 -15.38 -4.16 -14.12
CA ALA A 88 -16.79 -4.41 -14.37
C ALA A 88 -17.40 -3.10 -14.90
N ALA A 89 -17.19 -2.83 -16.20
CA ALA A 89 -18.09 -2.03 -17.00
C ALA A 89 -19.08 -3.05 -17.62
N THR A 90 -20.40 -2.89 -17.70
CA THR A 90 -21.24 -1.68 -17.76
C THR A 90 -22.70 -2.16 -17.64
N LYS A 91 -23.56 -1.46 -16.92
CA LYS A 91 -24.94 -1.21 -17.39
C LYS A 91 -25.33 0.23 -17.02
N LYS A 92 -24.95 1.16 -17.89
CA LYS A 92 -25.63 2.46 -18.03
C LYS A 92 -27.02 2.18 -18.60
N ALA A 93 -28.06 2.48 -17.85
CA ALA A 93 -29.42 2.57 -18.39
C ALA A 93 -29.50 3.81 -19.32
N PRO A 94 -30.17 3.72 -20.49
CA PRO A 94 -30.17 4.81 -21.46
C PRO A 94 -31.24 5.87 -21.09
N VAL A 95 -30.79 7.11 -20.91
CA VAL A 95 -31.66 8.30 -20.94
C VAL A 95 -32.04 8.56 -22.39
N LYS A 96 -33.31 8.34 -22.76
CA LYS A 96 -33.90 8.90 -23.99
C LYS A 96 -34.67 10.17 -23.63
N LYS A 97 -34.24 11.30 -24.19
CA LYS A 97 -34.95 12.58 -24.16
C LYS A 97 -35.62 12.80 -25.52
N LYS A 98 -36.85 13.33 -25.46
CA LYS A 98 -37.54 14.21 -26.43
C LYS A 98 -38.48 13.54 -27.46
N VAL A 99 -39.78 13.80 -27.31
CA VAL A 99 -40.63 14.36 -28.38
C VAL A 99 -41.57 15.39 -27.74
N ALA A 100 -41.65 16.57 -28.34
CA ALA A 100 -42.53 17.67 -28.00
C ALA A 100 -43.65 17.76 -29.04
N ALA A 101 -44.90 17.96 -28.61
CA ALA A 101 -46.03 18.54 -29.36
C ALA A 101 -47.31 18.44 -28.48
N THR A 102 -48.31 19.31 -28.43
CA THR A 102 -48.56 20.72 -28.80
C THR A 102 -49.94 21.02 -28.18
N LYS A 103 -50.10 22.19 -27.51
CA LYS A 103 -51.34 22.96 -27.21
C LYS A 103 -52.59 22.23 -26.65
N LYS A 104 -53.08 22.74 -25.51
CA LYS A 104 -54.37 23.46 -25.37
C LYS A 104 -54.54 24.02 -23.95
N THR A 105 -54.45 25.35 -23.81
CA THR A 105 -55.23 26.15 -22.82
C THR A 105 -56.52 26.59 -23.52
N PRO A 106 -57.64 26.97 -22.84
CA PRO A 106 -57.72 27.97 -21.74
C PRO A 106 -58.67 27.49 -20.60
N VAL A 107 -58.88 28.11 -19.43
CA VAL A 107 -59.40 29.46 -19.10
C VAL A 107 -59.32 29.67 -17.57
N LYS A 108 -58.92 30.89 -17.17
CA LYS A 108 -59.27 31.74 -15.99
C LYS A 108 -59.97 31.10 -14.77
N LYS A 109 -59.66 31.47 -13.51
CA LYS A 109 -59.85 32.81 -12.89
C LYS A 109 -59.21 32.81 -11.48
N LYS A 110 -58.60 33.96 -11.12
CA LYS A 110 -58.73 34.75 -9.86
C LYS A 110 -59.05 33.98 -8.56
N SER A 111 -58.44 34.19 -7.40
CA SER A 111 -58.10 35.44 -6.69
C SER A 111 -57.58 35.05 -5.29
N THR A 112 -56.49 35.64 -4.79
CA THR A 112 -56.44 36.66 -3.69
C THR A 112 -56.00 36.12 -2.33
N THR A 113 -55.05 36.87 -1.73
CA THR A 113 -54.85 37.11 -0.27
C THR A 113 -54.38 35.92 0.57
N LYS A 114 -53.55 36.05 1.62
CA LYS A 114 -53.15 37.18 2.48
C LYS A 114 -51.98 36.69 3.35
N LYS A 115 -51.13 37.65 3.79
CA LYS A 115 -50.47 37.80 5.12
C LYS A 115 -49.83 36.55 5.79
N LYS A 116 -48.52 36.55 6.07
CA LYS A 116 -47.75 37.29 7.12
C LYS A 116 -47.76 36.59 8.48
N SER A 117 -46.58 36.59 9.12
CA SER A 117 -46.25 36.22 10.52
C SER A 117 -46.04 34.71 10.74
N VAL A 118 -45.02 34.24 11.46
CA VAL A 118 -44.11 34.82 12.46
C VAL A 118 -42.70 34.31 12.19
#